data_AF-A0A6N2QYN9-F1
#
_entry.id   AF-A0A6N2QYN9-F1
#
_cell.length_a   1.000
_cell.length_b   1.000
_cell.length_c   1.000
_cell.angle_alpha   90.00
_cell.angle_beta   90.00
_cell.angle_gamma   90.00
#
_symmetry.space_group_name_H-M   'P 1'
#
loop_
_entity.id
_entity.type
_entity.pdbx_description
1 polymer ?
#
loop_
_entity_poly.entity_id
_entity_poly.type
_entity_poly.pdbx_seq_one_letter_code
_entity_poly.pdbx_strand_id
1 'polypeptide(L)'
;MMKRTISGMIGAGSLAHNRRDFVAENVDPDRVQLNICYKNENLKEVYKELFDDATERYNVGKRKDRQIANYYEKIRQSKQEKLFHEVIFQIGNREDMAVGTTEGNLAVKVLDEYMKDFQKRNPTLRVFSCYLHQDEATPHLHIDFVPYVTNWKGKGMDTRVSLKQALKSLGFQGGNKHDTELNQWINHEKEVLAEIAMQRGIEWEQKGTHEEHLDVYNFKKKERKKEVQELEQEKENLTAENEGLISQIADARADIKLLEEEKIQFQKDKEIAEKRAENAETELKKLEDRREFLQPVMDNVSKEIKEYGMIKTFLPEATALERAVTYRDKKIKPLFIEMKNKIGAMAAQVKELTRERDKWKSKFQKKKQEHENTKKELAEVQKDYQKLSGEKEILQGIADRYNRLLRMLGKDMVERLVQDDIRMQAELEAKKQKEQMPKKISDRIPWAKEQSEEYNAQIKKNKAKYRGMEL
;
A
#
# COMPACT_ATOMS: atom_id res chain seq x y z
N MET A 1 32.66 -1.80 -5.53
CA MET A 1 33.20 -0.71 -4.70
C MET A 1 32.03 0.02 -4.08
N MET A 2 32.13 0.41 -2.81
CA MET A 2 31.07 1.17 -2.13
C MET A 2 31.27 2.65 -2.37
N LYS A 3 30.21 3.42 -2.63
CA LYS A 3 30.29 4.88 -2.82
C LYS A 3 30.00 5.59 -1.51
N ARG A 4 30.85 6.54 -1.12
CA ARG A 4 30.69 7.31 0.13
C ARG A 4 31.14 8.75 -0.04
N THR A 5 30.45 9.65 0.64
CA THR A 5 30.84 11.07 0.71
C THR A 5 32.11 11.24 1.54
N ILE A 6 32.93 12.23 1.21
CA ILE A 6 34.04 12.67 2.05
C ILE A 6 33.81 14.13 2.40
N SER A 7 33.90 14.47 3.68
CA SER A 7 33.81 15.84 4.17
C SER A 7 35.14 16.28 4.80
N GLY A 8 35.45 17.56 4.59
CA GLY A 8 36.57 18.27 5.20
C GLY A 8 36.08 19.67 5.50
N MET A 9 36.16 20.11 6.75
CA MET A 9 35.64 21.43 7.16
C MET A 9 36.48 22.05 8.27
N ILE A 10 36.42 23.37 8.39
CA ILE A 10 37.02 24.07 9.53
C ILE A 10 36.13 23.92 10.75
N GLY A 11 36.72 23.41 11.82
CA GLY A 11 36.07 23.29 13.11
C GLY A 11 36.14 24.58 13.94
N ALA A 12 35.39 24.61 15.04
CA ALA A 12 35.37 25.75 15.96
C ALA A 12 36.65 25.85 16.82
N GLY A 13 37.45 24.78 16.90
CA GLY A 13 38.67 24.70 17.68
C GLY A 13 38.42 24.49 19.17
N SER A 14 37.60 23.51 19.54
CA SER A 14 37.27 23.24 20.94
C SER A 14 38.16 22.15 21.54
N LEU A 15 39.31 22.55 22.11
CA LEU A 15 40.26 21.60 22.71
C LEU A 15 39.66 20.76 23.85
N ALA A 16 38.78 21.36 24.66
CA ALA A 16 38.12 20.67 25.77
C ALA A 16 37.16 19.58 25.25
N HIS A 17 36.48 19.85 24.13
CA HIS A 17 35.66 18.84 23.45
C HIS A 17 36.54 17.72 22.90
N ASN A 18 37.63 18.06 22.23
CA ASN A 18 38.52 17.08 21.58
C ASN A 18 39.16 16.12 22.58
N ARG A 19 39.55 16.64 23.75
CA ARG A 19 40.14 15.90 24.86
C ARG A 19 39.13 15.12 25.70
N ARG A 20 37.83 15.35 25.49
CA ARG A 20 36.75 14.88 26.35
C ARG A 20 36.91 15.35 27.80
N ASP A 21 37.35 16.59 27.99
CA ASP A 21 37.37 17.26 29.31
C ASP A 21 35.95 17.44 29.87
N PHE A 22 34.95 17.39 28.99
CA PHE A 22 33.53 17.25 29.31
C PHE A 22 32.86 16.31 28.30
N VAL A 23 31.72 15.73 28.69
CA VAL A 23 30.89 14.87 27.82
C VAL A 23 29.77 15.73 27.22
N ALA A 24 29.76 15.87 25.89
CA ALA A 24 28.68 16.54 25.18
C ALA A 24 27.49 15.59 24.93
N GLU A 25 26.31 16.12 24.65
CA GLU A 25 25.07 15.33 24.46
C GLU A 25 25.16 14.29 23.33
N ASN A 26 25.98 14.56 22.31
CA ASN A 26 26.22 13.69 21.16
C ASN A 26 27.32 12.63 21.41
N VAL A 27 27.96 12.62 22.58
CA VAL A 27 29.03 11.69 22.93
C VAL A 27 28.45 10.54 23.75
N ASP A 28 28.77 9.33 23.35
CA ASP A 28 28.50 8.11 24.11
C ASP A 28 29.68 7.81 25.06
N PRO A 29 29.50 7.94 26.39
CA PRO A 29 30.56 7.74 27.37
C PRO A 29 31.23 6.37 27.27
N ASP A 30 30.46 5.34 26.91
CA ASP A 30 30.92 3.94 26.87
C ASP A 30 31.80 3.66 25.65
N ARG A 31 32.01 4.64 24.77
CA ARG A 31 32.86 4.51 23.57
C ARG A 31 34.06 5.44 23.59
N VAL A 32 34.19 6.33 24.58
CA VAL A 32 35.31 7.29 24.67
C VAL A 32 36.66 6.59 24.64
N GLN A 33 36.78 5.41 25.24
CA GLN A 33 38.00 4.60 25.23
C GLN A 33 38.40 4.04 23.86
N LEU A 34 37.49 4.10 22.87
CA LEU A 34 37.78 3.73 21.48
C LEU A 34 38.46 4.87 20.71
N ASN A 35 38.44 6.10 21.21
CA ASN A 35 39.06 7.24 20.55
C ASN A 35 40.58 7.04 20.43
N ILE A 36 41.16 7.48 19.31
CA ILE A 36 42.61 7.42 19.08
C ILE A 36 43.18 8.82 19.24
N CYS A 37 44.10 9.01 20.19
CA CYS A 37 44.87 10.24 20.35
C CYS A 37 46.20 10.10 19.60
N TYR A 38 46.38 10.84 18.50
CA TYR A 38 47.66 10.88 17.78
C TYR A 38 48.62 11.88 18.40
N LYS A 39 48.10 12.97 18.94
CA LYS A 39 48.91 14.05 19.51
C LYS A 39 48.12 14.86 20.53
N ASN A 40 48.77 15.25 21.62
CA ASN A 40 48.19 16.12 22.65
C ASN A 40 49.30 16.92 23.36
N GLU A 41 49.74 18.00 22.74
CA GLU A 41 50.76 18.89 23.29
C GLU A 41 50.15 20.16 23.89
N ASN A 42 50.90 20.79 24.80
CA ASN A 42 50.52 22.10 25.32
C ASN A 42 50.80 23.18 24.26
N LEU A 43 49.75 23.89 23.84
CA LEU A 43 49.85 24.93 22.82
C LEU A 43 50.86 26.02 23.15
N LYS A 44 51.02 26.41 24.43
CA LYS A 44 51.99 27.43 24.82
C LYS A 44 53.42 26.97 24.61
N GLU A 45 53.72 25.69 24.89
CA GLU A 45 55.05 25.12 24.65
C GLU A 45 55.35 25.01 23.16
N VAL A 46 54.36 24.63 22.34
CA VAL A 46 54.49 24.65 20.87
C VAL A 46 54.79 26.06 20.35
N TYR A 47 54.18 27.09 20.94
CA TYR A 47 54.48 28.47 20.58
C TYR A 47 55.90 28.89 20.93
N LYS A 48 56.43 28.42 22.07
CA LYS A 48 57.82 28.68 22.44
C LYS A 48 58.77 28.03 21.44
N GLU A 49 58.56 26.74 21.16
CA GLU A 49 59.35 25.95 20.20
C GLU A 49 59.39 26.61 18.81
N LEU A 50 58.25 27.12 18.33
CA LEU A 50 58.17 27.69 16.99
C LEU A 50 58.67 29.14 16.89
N PHE A 51 58.55 29.94 17.94
CA PHE A 51 58.60 31.41 17.79
C PHE A 51 59.51 32.15 18.76
N ASP A 52 60.02 31.54 19.84
CA ASP A 52 60.82 32.28 20.83
C ASP A 52 62.12 32.80 20.20
N ASP A 53 62.88 31.96 19.50
CA ASP A 53 64.11 32.37 18.79
C ASP A 53 63.85 33.49 17.77
N ALA A 54 62.73 33.42 17.04
CA ALA A 54 62.33 34.45 16.09
C ALA A 54 61.93 35.75 16.78
N THR A 55 61.34 35.66 17.97
CA THR A 55 60.94 36.79 18.80
C THR A 55 62.18 37.51 19.33
N GLU A 56 63.17 36.76 19.81
CA GLU A 56 64.46 37.29 20.25
C GLU A 56 65.15 38.05 19.12
N ARG A 57 65.29 37.42 17.93
CA ARG A 57 65.87 38.07 16.75
C ARG A 57 65.12 39.34 16.35
N TYR A 58 63.79 39.33 16.39
CA TYR A 58 62.97 40.49 16.06
C TYR A 58 63.14 41.67 17.03
N ASN A 59 63.34 41.38 18.32
CA ASN A 59 63.44 42.38 19.38
C ASN A 59 64.79 43.11 19.42
N VAL A 60 65.84 42.56 18.78
CA VAL A 60 67.15 43.20 18.66
C VAL A 60 67.01 44.57 17.97
N GLY A 61 67.50 45.62 18.63
CA GLY A 61 67.45 46.99 18.10
C GLY A 61 66.06 47.64 18.06
N LYS A 62 65.03 47.02 18.66
CA LYS A 62 63.70 47.63 18.81
C LYS A 62 63.62 48.47 20.08
N ARG A 63 62.86 49.56 20.02
CA ARG A 63 62.46 50.34 21.19
C ARG A 63 61.58 49.48 22.11
N LYS A 64 61.63 49.73 23.43
CA LYS A 64 60.89 48.95 24.46
C LYS A 64 59.38 48.84 24.17
N ASP A 65 58.75 49.91 23.65
CA ASP A 65 57.33 49.94 23.28
C ASP A 65 56.96 49.04 22.08
N ARG A 66 57.97 48.59 21.32
CA ARG A 66 57.81 47.79 20.10
C ARG A 66 58.33 46.35 20.24
N GLN A 67 58.92 46.01 21.38
CA GLN A 67 59.38 44.65 21.65
C GLN A 67 58.18 43.74 21.95
N ILE A 68 58.29 42.49 21.55
CA ILE A 68 57.31 41.44 21.82
C ILE A 68 57.81 40.67 23.04
N ALA A 69 57.15 40.83 24.18
CA ALA A 69 57.52 40.11 25.40
C ALA A 69 57.06 38.63 25.38
N ASN A 70 55.88 38.38 24.82
CA ASN A 70 55.32 37.04 24.69
C ASN A 70 54.51 36.96 23.39
N TYR A 71 54.96 36.15 22.44
CA TYR A 71 54.32 36.07 21.13
C TYR A 71 52.97 35.35 21.16
N TYR A 72 52.81 34.34 22.01
CA TYR A 72 51.52 33.67 22.23
C TYR A 72 50.44 34.67 22.68
N GLU A 73 50.70 35.47 23.71
CA GLU A 73 49.74 36.48 24.19
C GLU A 73 49.47 37.57 23.15
N LYS A 74 50.49 37.93 22.36
CA LYS A 74 50.32 38.85 21.22
C LYS A 74 49.34 38.30 20.18
N ILE A 75 49.44 37.03 19.81
CA ILE A 75 48.51 36.42 18.86
C ILE A 75 47.13 36.23 19.48
N ARG A 76 47.04 35.82 20.75
CA ARG A 76 45.77 35.68 21.47
C ARG A 76 44.96 36.98 21.50
N GLN A 77 45.63 38.13 21.61
CA GLN A 77 44.99 39.46 21.61
C GLN A 77 44.80 40.04 20.21
N SER A 78 45.39 39.41 19.18
CA SER A 78 45.28 39.87 17.79
C SER A 78 43.88 39.60 17.24
N LYS A 79 43.39 40.51 16.40
CA LYS A 79 42.17 40.31 15.60
C LYS A 79 42.46 39.75 14.20
N GLN A 80 43.74 39.64 13.82
CA GLN A 80 44.16 39.26 12.46
C GLN A 80 44.37 37.75 12.31
N GLU A 81 45.00 37.11 13.29
CA GLU A 81 45.42 35.71 13.24
C GLU A 81 44.85 34.98 14.46
N LYS A 82 44.55 33.69 14.32
CA LYS A 82 44.12 32.83 15.43
C LYS A 82 45.32 32.11 16.03
N LEU A 83 45.19 31.67 17.28
CA LEU A 83 46.23 30.86 17.94
C LEU A 83 46.42 29.50 17.25
N PHE A 84 45.34 28.93 16.75
CA PHE A 84 45.35 27.70 15.99
C PHE A 84 44.09 27.60 15.13
N HIS A 85 44.09 26.60 14.26
CA HIS A 85 42.94 26.23 13.45
C HIS A 85 42.67 24.75 13.63
N GLU A 86 41.40 24.38 13.49
CA GLU A 86 40.93 22.99 13.52
C GLU A 86 40.39 22.62 12.15
N VAL A 87 40.75 21.45 11.65
CA VAL A 87 40.09 20.81 10.51
C VAL A 87 39.49 19.49 10.95
N ILE A 88 38.28 19.22 10.44
CA ILE A 88 37.54 18.00 10.72
C ILE A 88 37.37 17.22 9.42
N PHE A 89 37.76 15.94 9.43
CA PHE A 89 37.59 15.03 8.29
C PHE A 89 36.74 13.81 8.66
N GLN A 90 35.80 13.46 7.78
CA GLN A 90 34.90 12.31 7.94
C GLN A 90 34.63 11.64 6.60
N ILE A 91 34.37 10.33 6.65
CA ILE A 91 33.91 9.53 5.51
C ILE A 91 32.49 9.05 5.80
N GLY A 92 31.61 9.22 4.82
CA GLY A 92 30.18 8.89 4.91
C GLY A 92 29.43 9.74 5.93
N ASN A 93 28.28 9.24 6.36
CA ASN A 93 27.39 9.81 7.36
C ASN A 93 26.88 8.69 8.30
N ARG A 94 25.95 9.02 9.19
CA ARG A 94 25.42 8.07 10.18
C ARG A 94 24.71 6.86 9.55
N GLU A 95 24.15 6.99 8.37
CA GLU A 95 23.39 5.91 7.71
C GLU A 95 24.30 4.87 7.07
N ASP A 96 25.50 5.28 6.62
CA ASP A 96 26.34 4.45 5.76
C ASP A 96 27.76 4.18 6.31
N MET A 97 28.15 4.87 7.39
CA MET A 97 29.45 4.81 8.07
C MET A 97 29.35 4.94 9.60
N ALA A 98 28.19 4.61 10.20
CA ALA A 98 28.00 4.69 11.66
C ALA A 98 29.06 3.89 12.45
N VAL A 99 29.46 4.42 13.59
CA VAL A 99 30.32 3.71 14.55
C VAL A 99 29.69 2.37 14.94
N GLY A 100 30.51 1.33 15.08
CA GLY A 100 30.08 -0.01 15.50
C GLY A 100 29.65 -0.92 14.35
N THR A 101 29.52 -0.36 13.13
CA THR A 101 29.30 -1.12 11.90
C THR A 101 30.61 -1.55 11.25
N THR A 102 30.53 -2.51 10.33
CA THR A 102 31.69 -2.94 9.51
C THR A 102 32.24 -1.78 8.69
N GLU A 103 31.36 -0.97 8.13
CA GLU A 103 31.65 0.23 7.35
C GLU A 103 32.30 1.31 8.21
N GLY A 104 31.77 1.60 9.40
CA GLY A 104 32.39 2.53 10.34
C GLY A 104 33.82 2.11 10.74
N ASN A 105 34.04 0.82 10.98
CA ASN A 105 35.39 0.29 11.24
C ASN A 105 36.33 0.44 10.03
N LEU A 106 35.80 0.44 8.80
CA LEU A 106 36.57 0.73 7.59
C LEU A 106 36.94 2.22 7.52
N ALA A 107 36.00 3.12 7.84
CA ALA A 107 36.27 4.56 7.92
C ALA A 107 37.38 4.89 8.94
N VAL A 108 37.36 4.25 10.12
CA VAL A 108 38.41 4.36 11.14
C VAL A 108 39.78 4.01 10.57
N LYS A 109 39.90 2.89 9.85
CA LYS A 109 41.17 2.46 9.24
C LYS A 109 41.67 3.45 8.20
N VAL A 110 40.79 3.97 7.36
CA VAL A 110 41.15 4.96 6.33
C VAL A 110 41.62 6.27 6.98
N LEU A 111 40.91 6.75 8.01
CA LEU A 111 41.26 7.98 8.73
C LEU A 111 42.58 7.83 9.51
N ASP A 112 42.80 6.68 10.15
CA ASP A 112 44.08 6.36 10.81
C ASP A 112 45.25 6.35 9.83
N GLU A 113 45.08 5.73 8.67
CA GLU A 113 46.08 5.71 7.60
C GLU A 113 46.36 7.11 7.06
N TYR A 114 45.32 7.90 6.81
CA TYR A 114 45.43 9.28 6.36
C TYR A 114 46.24 10.17 7.31
N MET A 115 46.06 10.01 8.63
CA MET A 115 46.71 10.85 9.64
C MET A 115 48.22 10.58 9.75
N LYS A 116 48.69 9.36 9.48
CA LYS A 116 50.11 8.96 9.64
C LYS A 116 51.09 9.83 8.85
N ASP A 117 50.69 10.27 7.66
CA ASP A 117 51.53 11.11 6.79
C ASP A 117 51.07 12.58 6.73
N PHE A 118 50.05 12.97 7.51
CA PHE A 118 49.47 14.32 7.46
C PHE A 118 50.50 15.42 7.73
N GLN A 119 51.30 15.29 8.80
CA GLN A 119 52.32 16.29 9.15
C GLN A 119 53.44 16.40 8.09
N LYS A 120 53.74 15.30 7.37
CA LYS A 120 54.75 15.29 6.30
C LYS A 120 54.26 16.03 5.06
N ARG A 121 52.98 15.86 4.70
CA ARG A 121 52.33 16.61 3.61
C ARG A 121 52.16 18.09 3.95
N ASN A 122 51.99 18.39 5.23
CA ASN A 122 51.69 19.73 5.73
C ASN A 122 52.77 20.29 6.67
N PRO A 123 54.03 20.48 6.21
CA PRO A 123 55.15 20.90 7.07
C PRO A 123 54.98 22.28 7.73
N THR A 124 54.20 23.17 7.12
CA THR A 124 53.92 24.53 7.64
C THR A 124 52.71 24.60 8.58
N LEU A 125 52.02 23.46 8.79
CA LEU A 125 50.89 23.33 9.69
C LEU A 125 51.32 22.43 10.85
N ARG A 126 51.82 23.01 11.94
CA ARG A 126 52.32 22.25 13.08
C ARG A 126 51.15 21.70 13.89
N VAL A 127 50.84 20.41 13.72
CA VAL A 127 49.79 19.72 14.46
C VAL A 127 50.22 19.56 15.91
N PHE A 128 49.39 19.99 16.86
CA PHE A 128 49.67 19.86 18.30
C PHE A 128 48.60 19.06 19.05
N SER A 129 47.38 18.97 18.51
CA SER A 129 46.29 18.17 19.07
C SER A 129 45.60 17.43 17.92
N CYS A 130 45.42 16.12 18.05
CA CYS A 130 44.71 15.34 17.03
C CYS A 130 44.06 14.09 17.63
N TYR A 131 42.77 13.94 17.36
CA TYR A 131 41.93 12.86 17.85
C TYR A 131 41.08 12.27 16.73
N LEU A 132 41.02 10.95 16.65
CA LEU A 132 39.97 10.23 15.91
C LEU A 132 38.87 9.85 16.92
N HIS A 133 37.72 10.50 16.81
CA HIS A 133 36.56 10.21 17.65
C HIS A 133 35.76 9.06 17.07
N GLN A 134 35.46 8.08 17.92
CA GLN A 134 34.63 6.89 17.66
C GLN A 134 33.48 6.79 18.67
N ASP A 135 33.25 7.83 19.46
CA ASP A 135 32.26 7.90 20.52
C ASP A 135 31.01 8.70 20.13
N GLU A 136 30.97 9.22 18.90
CA GLU A 136 29.82 9.94 18.35
C GLU A 136 29.07 9.10 17.31
N ALA A 137 28.31 9.75 16.41
CA ALA A 137 27.50 9.06 15.40
C ALA A 137 28.34 8.38 14.31
N THR A 138 29.39 9.05 13.85
CA THR A 138 30.25 8.63 12.73
C THR A 138 31.72 8.86 13.11
N PRO A 139 32.66 7.96 12.76
CA PRO A 139 34.08 8.20 13.00
C PRO A 139 34.58 9.44 12.27
N HIS A 140 35.29 10.34 12.97
CA HIS A 140 35.82 11.56 12.37
C HIS A 140 37.08 12.06 13.09
N LEU A 141 37.97 12.71 12.33
CA LEU A 141 39.21 13.29 12.83
C LEU A 141 38.99 14.75 13.21
N HIS A 142 39.49 15.14 14.37
CA HIS A 142 39.80 16.52 14.72
C HIS A 142 41.31 16.72 14.64
N ILE A 143 41.76 17.69 13.85
CA ILE A 143 43.18 18.02 13.68
C ILE A 143 43.38 19.51 13.98
N ASP A 144 43.96 19.80 15.14
CA ASP A 144 44.31 21.14 15.59
C ASP A 144 45.78 21.45 15.28
N PHE A 145 46.02 22.55 14.56
CA PHE A 145 47.35 22.93 14.12
C PHE A 145 47.61 24.44 14.21
N VAL A 146 48.89 24.79 14.40
CA VAL A 146 49.38 26.17 14.33
C VAL A 146 49.99 26.39 12.94
N PRO A 147 49.41 27.26 12.10
CA PRO A 147 49.99 27.60 10.82
C PRO A 147 51.12 28.62 11.00
N TYR A 148 52.27 28.37 10.39
CA TYR A 148 53.41 29.28 10.48
C TYR A 148 54.15 29.39 9.15
N VAL A 149 54.84 30.51 8.99
CA VAL A 149 55.75 30.77 7.87
C VAL A 149 57.11 31.15 8.44
N THR A 150 58.16 30.57 7.88
CA THR A 150 59.57 30.90 8.16
C THR A 150 60.15 31.75 7.03
N ASN A 151 61.28 32.42 7.28
CA ASN A 151 61.98 33.25 6.29
C ASN A 151 61.12 34.36 5.67
N TRP A 152 60.16 34.90 6.43
CA TRP A 152 59.29 35.99 6.01
C TRP A 152 60.09 37.28 5.78
N LYS A 153 59.98 37.85 4.57
CA LYS A 153 60.71 39.06 4.16
C LYS A 153 59.93 40.37 4.33
N GLY A 154 58.66 40.30 4.74
CA GLY A 154 57.82 41.49 4.94
C GLY A 154 57.97 42.09 6.33
N LYS A 155 57.04 42.99 6.70
CA LYS A 155 57.01 43.58 8.05
C LYS A 155 56.70 42.52 9.11
N GLY A 156 57.45 42.51 10.21
CA GLY A 156 57.22 41.62 11.36
C GLY A 156 58.41 40.72 11.67
N MET A 157 58.15 39.65 12.41
CA MET A 157 59.12 38.57 12.65
C MET A 157 59.37 37.77 11.36
N ASP A 158 60.57 37.22 11.24
CA ASP A 158 60.99 36.32 10.15
C ASP A 158 60.27 34.96 10.21
N THR A 159 59.92 34.49 11.41
CA THR A 159 59.01 33.36 11.62
C THR A 159 57.76 33.85 12.34
N ARG A 160 56.57 33.60 11.77
CA ARG A 160 55.31 34.15 12.30
C ARG A 160 54.10 33.28 11.98
N VAL A 161 53.04 33.42 12.78
CA VAL A 161 51.73 32.84 12.50
C VAL A 161 51.14 33.53 11.28
N SER A 162 50.74 32.74 10.29
CA SER A 162 49.87 33.18 9.22
C SER A 162 49.33 31.99 8.42
N LEU A 163 48.01 31.74 8.52
CA LEU A 163 47.37 30.64 7.77
C LEU A 163 47.56 30.82 6.27
N LYS A 164 47.30 32.03 5.76
CA LYS A 164 47.41 32.33 4.33
C LYS A 164 48.81 32.07 3.79
N GLN A 165 49.86 32.50 4.50
CA GLN A 165 51.24 32.31 4.03
C GLN A 165 51.72 30.87 4.22
N ALA A 166 51.26 30.19 5.27
CA ALA A 166 51.57 28.78 5.51
C ALA A 166 51.04 27.91 4.36
N LEU A 167 49.78 28.11 3.97
CA LEU A 167 49.16 27.39 2.84
C LEU A 167 49.78 27.78 1.49
N LYS A 168 50.12 29.05 1.30
CA LYS A 168 50.85 29.48 0.09
C LYS A 168 52.20 28.80 -0.06
N SER A 169 52.89 28.54 1.05
CA SER A 169 54.18 27.83 1.06
C SER A 169 54.03 26.34 0.69
N LEU A 170 52.83 25.78 0.84
CA LEU A 170 52.46 24.43 0.37
C LEU A 170 52.02 24.40 -1.10
N GLY A 171 51.97 25.56 -1.78
CA GLY A 171 51.60 25.67 -3.19
C GLY A 171 50.15 26.09 -3.45
N PHE A 172 49.32 26.28 -2.42
CA PHE A 172 47.93 26.72 -2.59
C PHE A 172 47.87 28.25 -2.77
N GLN A 173 47.39 28.70 -3.92
CA GLN A 173 47.30 30.12 -4.25
C GLN A 173 45.84 30.48 -4.48
N GLY A 174 45.28 31.31 -3.59
CA GLY A 174 43.88 31.70 -3.67
C GLY A 174 43.63 32.51 -4.95
N GLY A 175 42.60 32.11 -5.69
CA GLY A 175 42.22 32.75 -6.95
C GLY A 175 41.15 33.83 -6.76
N ASN A 176 39.95 33.40 -6.35
CA ASN A 176 38.77 34.27 -6.20
C ASN A 176 38.13 34.09 -4.82
N LYS A 177 37.04 34.83 -4.54
CA LYS A 177 36.38 34.86 -3.21
C LYS A 177 35.90 33.48 -2.74
N HIS A 178 35.57 32.57 -3.66
CA HIS A 178 35.08 31.22 -3.35
C HIS A 178 36.18 30.15 -3.41
N ASP A 179 37.31 30.47 -4.03
CA ASP A 179 38.47 29.60 -4.22
C ASP A 179 39.69 30.15 -3.46
N THR A 180 39.57 30.15 -2.12
CA THR A 180 40.63 30.60 -1.22
C THR A 180 41.71 29.53 -1.08
N GLU A 181 42.91 29.90 -0.62
CA GLU A 181 44.00 28.96 -0.33
C GLU A 181 43.53 27.81 0.58
N LEU A 182 42.63 28.13 1.51
CA LEU A 182 42.09 27.17 2.46
C LEU A 182 41.13 26.18 1.81
N ASN A 183 40.25 26.63 0.92
CA ASN A 183 39.33 25.75 0.22
C ASN A 183 40.08 24.81 -0.72
N GLN A 184 41.08 25.32 -1.45
CA GLN A 184 41.94 24.50 -2.31
C GLN A 184 42.67 23.44 -1.49
N TRP A 185 43.25 23.82 -0.35
CA TRP A 185 43.95 22.88 0.53
C TRP A 185 43.02 21.81 1.11
N ILE A 186 41.83 22.20 1.61
CA ILE A 186 40.85 21.23 2.12
C ILE A 186 40.42 20.26 1.01
N ASN A 187 40.17 20.74 -0.20
CA ASN A 187 39.82 19.88 -1.33
C ASN A 187 40.95 18.93 -1.69
N HIS A 188 42.20 19.39 -1.70
CA HIS A 188 43.36 18.54 -1.91
C HIS A 188 43.49 17.45 -0.84
N GLU A 189 43.34 17.79 0.44
CA GLU A 189 43.37 16.77 1.51
C GLU A 189 42.18 15.78 1.40
N LYS A 190 41.01 16.22 0.90
CA LYS A 190 39.90 15.31 0.57
C LYS A 190 40.24 14.36 -0.57
N GLU A 191 40.98 14.82 -1.59
CA GLU A 191 41.48 13.97 -2.68
C GLU A 191 42.47 12.93 -2.14
N VAL A 192 43.42 13.33 -1.30
CA VAL A 192 44.36 12.39 -0.65
C VAL A 192 43.59 11.37 0.20
N LEU A 193 42.61 11.82 0.99
CA LEU A 193 41.76 10.92 1.76
C LEU A 193 40.96 9.97 0.85
N ALA A 194 40.48 10.45 -0.30
CA ALA A 194 39.78 9.65 -1.30
C ALA A 194 40.68 8.58 -1.93
N GLU A 195 41.94 8.89 -2.21
CA GLU A 195 42.91 7.93 -2.73
C GLU A 195 43.14 6.77 -1.75
N ILE A 196 43.31 7.08 -0.46
CA ILE A 196 43.45 6.08 0.60
C ILE A 196 42.14 5.27 0.75
N ALA A 197 40.99 5.94 0.71
CA ALA A 197 39.68 5.30 0.76
C ALA A 197 39.48 4.33 -0.43
N MET A 198 39.93 4.72 -1.61
CA MET A 198 39.82 3.91 -2.84
C MET A 198 40.63 2.62 -2.76
N GLN A 199 41.83 2.67 -2.18
CA GLN A 199 42.64 1.46 -1.92
C GLN A 199 41.95 0.47 -0.97
N ARG A 200 41.02 0.98 -0.15
CA ARG A 200 40.19 0.21 0.79
C ARG A 200 38.80 -0.11 0.23
N GLY A 201 38.56 0.14 -1.06
CA GLY A 201 37.31 -0.22 -1.76
C GLY A 201 36.17 0.80 -1.66
N ILE A 202 36.46 2.01 -1.18
CA ILE A 202 35.52 3.14 -1.08
C ILE A 202 35.76 4.14 -2.22
N GLU A 203 34.79 4.31 -3.09
CA GLU A 203 34.78 5.33 -4.14
C GLU A 203 34.19 6.64 -3.60
N TRP A 204 34.85 7.77 -3.87
CA TRP A 204 34.39 9.08 -3.41
C TRP A 204 33.16 9.56 -4.20
N GLU A 205 32.02 9.65 -3.52
CA GLU A 205 30.78 10.21 -4.05
C GLU A 205 30.79 11.75 -3.96
N GLN A 206 30.89 12.42 -5.11
CA GLN A 206 30.83 13.88 -5.21
C GLN A 206 29.39 14.32 -5.49
N LYS A 207 28.67 14.77 -4.45
CA LYS A 207 27.25 15.18 -4.56
C LYS A 207 27.01 16.50 -5.31
N GLY A 208 28.05 17.21 -5.76
CA GLY A 208 27.93 18.45 -6.55
C GLY A 208 27.23 19.63 -5.85
N THR A 209 26.78 19.45 -4.60
CA THR A 209 26.06 20.45 -3.82
C THR A 209 27.01 21.22 -2.92
N HIS A 210 27.13 22.53 -3.11
CA HIS A 210 27.78 23.43 -2.16
C HIS A 210 26.77 23.78 -1.06
N GLU A 211 26.50 22.83 -0.17
CA GLU A 211 25.71 23.12 1.04
C GLU A 211 26.58 23.90 2.03
N GLU A 212 26.01 24.95 2.63
CA GLU A 212 26.68 25.67 3.72
C GLU A 212 27.02 24.70 4.86
N HIS A 213 28.26 24.76 5.36
CA HIS A 213 28.67 24.01 6.53
C HIS A 213 27.91 24.53 7.77
N LEU A 214 26.94 23.75 8.24
CA LEU A 214 26.18 24.05 9.45
C LEU A 214 26.87 23.42 10.66
N ASP A 215 26.81 24.10 11.81
CA ASP A 215 27.15 23.46 13.08
C ASP A 215 26.18 22.31 13.40
N VAL A 216 26.58 21.44 14.32
CA VAL A 216 25.82 20.22 14.69
C VAL A 216 24.37 20.55 15.09
N TYR A 217 24.15 21.65 15.81
CA TYR A 217 22.82 22.05 16.27
C TYR A 217 21.92 22.51 15.10
N ASN A 218 22.45 23.36 14.22
CA ASN A 218 21.75 23.86 13.05
C ASN A 218 21.50 22.76 12.01
N PHE A 219 22.43 21.81 11.86
CA PHE A 219 22.22 20.61 11.05
C PHE A 219 21.05 19.77 11.58
N LYS A 220 21.05 19.41 12.88
CA LYS A 220 19.94 18.68 13.51
C LYS A 220 18.60 19.40 13.33
N LYS A 221 18.59 20.74 13.43
CA LYS A 221 17.38 21.55 13.21
C LYS A 221 16.88 21.53 11.77
N LYS A 222 17.78 21.55 10.77
CA LYS A 222 17.43 21.45 9.35
C LYS A 222 16.83 20.06 9.04
N GLU A 223 17.47 19.00 9.51
CA GLU A 223 16.99 17.63 9.30
C GLU A 223 15.63 17.39 9.99
N ARG A 224 15.44 17.88 11.22
CA ARG A 224 14.15 17.80 11.91
C ARG A 224 13.02 18.51 11.15
N LYS A 225 13.31 19.61 10.46
CA LYS A 225 12.30 20.29 9.63
C LYS A 225 11.89 19.46 8.41
N LYS A 226 12.84 18.77 7.77
CA LYS A 226 12.52 17.87 6.65
C LYS A 226 11.67 16.69 7.12
N GLU A 227 12.05 16.07 8.23
CA GLU A 227 11.29 14.97 8.85
C GLU A 227 9.84 15.41 9.17
N VAL A 228 9.67 16.60 9.74
CA VAL A 228 8.32 17.14 10.02
C VAL A 228 7.52 17.35 8.73
N GLN A 229 8.13 17.86 7.66
CA GLN A 229 7.44 18.05 6.38
C GLN A 229 7.01 16.73 5.73
N GLU A 230 7.88 15.71 5.78
CA GLU A 230 7.56 14.36 5.27
C GLU A 230 6.40 13.75 6.06
N LEU A 231 6.43 13.85 7.40
CA LEU A 231 5.34 13.38 8.27
C LEU A 231 4.04 14.16 8.05
N GLU A 232 4.10 15.46 7.79
CA GLU A 232 2.92 16.27 7.44
C GLU A 232 2.29 15.80 6.13
N GLN A 233 3.10 15.50 5.12
CA GLN A 233 2.61 14.97 3.83
C GLN A 233 2.01 13.57 3.97
N GLU A 234 2.63 12.68 4.75
CA GLU A 234 2.11 11.34 5.02
C GLU A 234 0.77 11.42 5.76
N LYS A 235 0.65 12.30 6.75
CA LYS A 235 -0.60 12.56 7.46
C LYS A 235 -1.71 13.05 6.54
N GLU A 236 -1.40 13.95 5.61
CA GLU A 236 -2.37 14.44 4.62
C GLU A 236 -2.88 13.30 3.73
N ASN A 237 -1.97 12.45 3.22
CA ASN A 237 -2.32 11.29 2.40
C ASN A 237 -3.21 10.30 3.16
N LEU A 238 -2.85 9.94 4.40
CA LEU A 238 -3.64 9.04 5.24
C LEU A 238 -5.01 9.62 5.60
N THR A 239 -5.11 10.96 5.72
CA THR A 239 -6.39 11.63 5.97
C THR A 239 -7.30 11.49 4.75
N ALA A 240 -6.78 11.72 3.54
CA ALA A 240 -7.53 11.55 2.29
C ALA A 240 -7.97 10.09 2.06
N GLU A 241 -7.11 9.11 2.36
CA GLU A 241 -7.47 7.69 2.26
C GLU A 241 -8.60 7.32 3.26
N ASN A 242 -8.50 7.80 4.50
CA ASN A 242 -9.55 7.59 5.51
C ASN A 242 -10.89 8.19 5.09
N GLU A 243 -10.90 9.39 4.50
CA GLU A 243 -12.12 10.01 3.97
C GLU A 243 -12.73 9.14 2.84
N GLY A 244 -11.89 8.60 1.95
CA GLY A 244 -12.32 7.66 0.91
C GLY A 244 -12.94 6.36 1.46
N LEU A 245 -12.32 5.77 2.48
CA LEU A 245 -12.84 4.58 3.16
C LEU A 245 -14.17 4.86 3.87
N ILE A 246 -14.31 6.02 4.51
CA ILE A 246 -15.57 6.44 5.15
C ILE A 246 -16.70 6.52 4.11
N SER A 247 -16.43 7.07 2.92
CA SER A 247 -17.41 7.11 1.82
C SER A 247 -17.83 5.70 1.39
N GLN A 248 -16.87 4.80 1.16
CA GLN A 248 -17.18 3.41 0.75
C GLN A 248 -17.99 2.65 1.82
N ILE A 249 -17.69 2.88 3.11
CA ILE A 249 -18.47 2.31 4.21
C ILE A 249 -19.90 2.85 4.21
N ALA A 250 -20.09 4.14 3.91
CA ALA A 250 -21.43 4.73 3.82
C ALA A 250 -22.23 4.11 2.66
N ASP A 251 -21.62 3.95 1.48
CA ASP A 251 -22.24 3.32 0.31
C ASP A 251 -22.61 1.86 0.59
N ALA A 252 -21.67 1.07 1.14
CA ALA A 252 -21.93 -0.33 1.51
C ALA A 252 -23.06 -0.47 2.54
N ARG A 253 -23.18 0.48 3.49
CA ARG A 253 -24.30 0.51 4.45
C ARG A 253 -25.64 0.80 3.77
N ALA A 254 -25.67 1.64 2.75
CA ALA A 254 -26.88 1.91 1.97
C ALA A 254 -27.32 0.65 1.20
N ASP A 255 -26.38 -0.06 0.57
CA ASP A 255 -26.66 -1.31 -0.15
C ASP A 255 -27.18 -2.41 0.78
N ILE A 256 -26.58 -2.59 1.96
CA ILE A 256 -27.06 -3.55 2.97
C ILE A 256 -28.51 -3.26 3.34
N LYS A 257 -28.88 -1.98 3.52
CA LYS A 257 -30.23 -1.59 3.88
C LYS A 257 -31.24 -1.94 2.76
N LEU A 258 -30.87 -1.70 1.50
CA LEU A 258 -31.71 -2.09 0.35
C LEU A 258 -31.92 -3.61 0.29
N LEU A 259 -30.86 -4.40 0.50
CA LEU A 259 -30.94 -5.86 0.54
C LEU A 259 -31.81 -6.38 1.69
N GLU A 260 -31.77 -5.74 2.86
CA GLU A 260 -32.65 -6.06 3.98
C GLU A 260 -34.13 -5.79 3.65
N GLU A 261 -34.43 -4.67 2.99
CA GLU A 261 -35.78 -4.32 2.53
C GLU A 261 -36.28 -5.33 1.48
N GLU A 262 -35.45 -5.68 0.49
CA GLU A 262 -35.78 -6.70 -0.51
C GLU A 262 -36.05 -8.07 0.12
N LYS A 263 -35.23 -8.49 1.10
CA LYS A 263 -35.44 -9.75 1.83
C LYS A 263 -36.78 -9.78 2.54
N ILE A 264 -37.19 -8.68 3.17
CA ILE A 264 -38.50 -8.58 3.83
C ILE A 264 -39.62 -8.70 2.79
N GLN A 265 -39.46 -8.07 1.62
CA GLN A 265 -40.45 -8.14 0.55
C GLN A 265 -40.58 -9.57 -0.02
N PHE A 266 -39.47 -10.23 -0.32
CA PHE A 266 -39.44 -11.62 -0.77
C PHE A 266 -40.13 -12.58 0.23
N GLN A 267 -39.93 -12.36 1.53
CA GLN A 267 -40.57 -13.18 2.56
C GLN A 267 -42.09 -13.03 2.55
N LYS A 268 -42.60 -11.80 2.36
CA LYS A 268 -44.05 -11.53 2.24
C LYS A 268 -44.63 -12.17 0.98
N ASP A 269 -43.93 -12.04 -0.15
CA ASP A 269 -44.38 -12.58 -1.43
C ASP A 269 -44.44 -14.12 -1.38
N LYS A 270 -43.45 -14.75 -0.72
CA LYS A 270 -43.46 -16.19 -0.43
C LYS A 270 -44.70 -16.61 0.38
N GLU A 271 -45.00 -15.93 1.49
CA GLU A 271 -46.16 -16.24 2.32
C GLU A 271 -47.49 -16.09 1.56
N ILE A 272 -47.59 -15.08 0.69
CA ILE A 272 -48.77 -14.87 -0.17
C ILE A 272 -48.90 -16.00 -1.19
N ALA A 273 -47.81 -16.41 -1.82
CA ALA A 273 -47.79 -17.51 -2.78
C ALA A 273 -48.18 -18.84 -2.12
N GLU A 274 -47.67 -19.12 -0.92
CA GLU A 274 -48.00 -20.32 -0.14
C GLU A 274 -49.50 -20.36 0.20
N LYS A 275 -50.09 -19.26 0.69
CA LYS A 275 -51.55 -19.19 0.93
C LYS A 275 -52.38 -19.37 -0.33
N ARG A 276 -51.92 -18.86 -1.48
CA ARG A 276 -52.62 -19.06 -2.76
C ARG A 276 -52.57 -20.51 -3.21
N ALA A 277 -51.42 -21.17 -3.03
CA ALA A 277 -51.26 -22.59 -3.34
C ALA A 277 -52.19 -23.46 -2.47
N GLU A 278 -52.22 -23.22 -1.16
CA GLU A 278 -53.09 -23.93 -0.21
C GLU A 278 -54.59 -23.75 -0.55
N ASN A 279 -55.02 -22.53 -0.86
CA ASN A 279 -56.39 -22.27 -1.30
C ASN A 279 -56.73 -22.94 -2.64
N ALA A 280 -55.79 -22.99 -3.58
CA ALA A 280 -56.00 -23.68 -4.85
C ALA A 280 -56.10 -25.20 -4.66
N GLU A 281 -55.32 -25.77 -3.76
CA GLU A 281 -55.31 -27.20 -3.45
C GLU A 281 -56.61 -27.63 -2.75
N THR A 282 -57.10 -26.84 -1.80
CA THR A 282 -58.39 -27.09 -1.13
C THR A 282 -59.59 -26.99 -2.09
N GLU A 283 -59.60 -26.01 -3.00
CA GLU A 283 -60.65 -25.90 -4.02
C GLU A 283 -60.58 -27.05 -5.04
N LEU A 284 -59.37 -27.48 -5.44
CA LEU A 284 -59.21 -28.65 -6.29
C LEU A 284 -59.79 -29.90 -5.62
N LYS A 285 -59.51 -30.08 -4.32
CA LYS A 285 -60.03 -31.21 -3.55
C LYS A 285 -61.56 -31.23 -3.51
N LYS A 286 -62.21 -30.09 -3.25
CA LYS A 286 -63.69 -29.98 -3.29
C LYS A 286 -64.27 -30.34 -4.66
N LEU A 287 -63.60 -29.95 -5.73
CA LEU A 287 -64.02 -30.28 -7.09
C LEU A 287 -63.83 -31.76 -7.42
N GLU A 288 -62.76 -32.38 -6.92
CA GLU A 288 -62.53 -33.82 -7.03
C GLU A 288 -63.59 -34.62 -6.27
N ASP A 289 -63.86 -34.27 -5.02
CA ASP A 289 -64.88 -34.93 -4.20
C ASP A 289 -66.29 -34.80 -4.84
N ARG A 290 -66.60 -33.62 -5.40
CA ARG A 290 -67.89 -33.41 -6.09
C ARG A 290 -67.97 -34.15 -7.42
N ARG A 291 -66.86 -34.32 -8.13
CA ARG A 291 -66.79 -35.15 -9.33
C ARG A 291 -67.04 -36.62 -8.98
N GLU A 292 -66.39 -37.13 -7.93
CA GLU A 292 -66.60 -38.50 -7.45
C GLU A 292 -68.05 -38.74 -7.04
N PHE A 293 -68.69 -37.78 -6.35
CA PHE A 293 -70.10 -37.87 -6.00
C PHE A 293 -71.06 -37.89 -7.20
N LEU A 294 -70.78 -37.09 -8.24
CA LEU A 294 -71.64 -36.99 -9.42
C LEU A 294 -71.47 -38.15 -10.40
N GLN A 295 -70.34 -38.86 -10.35
CA GLN A 295 -70.04 -39.99 -11.22
C GLN A 295 -71.15 -41.08 -11.21
N PRO A 296 -71.59 -41.62 -10.05
CA PRO A 296 -72.66 -42.63 -10.01
C PRO A 296 -74.02 -42.08 -10.45
N VAL A 297 -74.31 -40.79 -10.25
CA VAL A 297 -75.55 -40.16 -10.74
C VAL A 297 -75.56 -40.09 -12.27
N MET A 298 -74.44 -39.73 -12.89
CA MET A 298 -74.32 -39.74 -14.35
C MET A 298 -74.43 -41.15 -14.93
N ASP A 299 -73.87 -42.14 -14.24
CA ASP A 299 -73.95 -43.55 -14.65
C ASP A 299 -75.40 -44.07 -14.54
N ASN A 300 -76.13 -43.70 -13.49
CA ASN A 300 -77.56 -44.03 -13.34
C ASN A 300 -78.44 -43.34 -14.38
N VAL A 301 -78.28 -42.04 -14.61
CA VAL A 301 -79.04 -41.32 -15.65
C VAL A 301 -78.77 -41.90 -17.04
N SER A 302 -77.52 -42.26 -17.33
CA SER A 302 -77.15 -42.93 -18.58
C SER A 302 -77.77 -44.32 -18.72
N LYS A 303 -77.99 -45.03 -17.60
CA LYS A 303 -78.66 -46.34 -17.54
C LYS A 303 -80.18 -46.21 -17.69
N GLU A 304 -80.81 -45.26 -17.00
CA GLU A 304 -82.25 -44.98 -17.11
C GLU A 304 -82.64 -44.48 -18.51
N ILE A 305 -81.82 -43.63 -19.15
CA ILE A 305 -82.04 -43.21 -20.54
C ILE A 305 -82.01 -44.40 -21.50
N LYS A 306 -81.17 -45.41 -21.25
CA LYS A 306 -81.13 -46.66 -22.04
C LYS A 306 -82.35 -47.55 -21.78
N GLU A 307 -82.84 -47.63 -20.55
CA GLU A 307 -84.00 -48.45 -20.18
C GLU A 307 -85.34 -47.83 -20.63
N TYR A 308 -85.48 -46.50 -20.58
CA TYR A 308 -86.67 -45.78 -21.07
C TYR A 308 -86.76 -45.69 -22.61
N GLY A 309 -85.77 -46.16 -23.36
CA GLY A 309 -85.94 -46.50 -24.78
C GLY A 309 -86.98 -47.60 -25.03
N MET A 310 -87.46 -48.27 -23.97
CA MET A 310 -88.47 -49.33 -24.00
C MET A 310 -89.74 -48.98 -23.20
N ILE A 311 -90.33 -47.79 -23.33
CA ILE A 311 -91.66 -47.56 -22.75
C ILE A 311 -92.74 -48.28 -23.57
N LYS A 312 -93.19 -49.43 -23.07
CA LYS A 312 -94.51 -50.01 -23.35
C LYS A 312 -95.54 -49.21 -22.56
N THR A 313 -96.25 -48.28 -23.20
CA THR A 313 -97.41 -47.60 -22.59
C THR A 313 -98.67 -48.41 -22.88
N PHE A 314 -99.34 -48.93 -21.84
CA PHE A 314 -100.68 -49.47 -21.99
C PHE A 314 -101.66 -48.33 -22.31
N LEU A 315 -102.46 -48.50 -23.37
CA LEU A 315 -103.52 -47.57 -23.73
C LEU A 315 -104.69 -47.68 -22.72
N PRO A 316 -105.37 -46.57 -22.38
CA PRO A 316 -106.54 -46.62 -21.49
C PRO A 316 -107.67 -47.45 -22.12
N GLU A 317 -108.35 -48.32 -21.40
CA GLU A 317 -109.42 -49.14 -22.02
C GLU A 317 -110.60 -48.29 -22.54
N ALA A 318 -111.16 -48.72 -23.67
CA ALA A 318 -112.32 -48.08 -24.30
C ALA A 318 -113.58 -48.43 -23.50
N THR A 319 -114.43 -47.43 -23.27
CA THR A 319 -115.72 -47.62 -22.60
C THR A 319 -116.74 -48.22 -23.57
N ALA A 320 -117.70 -49.03 -23.11
CA ALA A 320 -118.67 -49.69 -23.97
C ALA A 320 -119.45 -48.68 -24.84
N LEU A 321 -119.48 -48.91 -26.17
CA LEU A 321 -120.06 -48.04 -27.22
C LEU A 321 -119.36 -46.68 -27.45
N GLU A 322 -118.10 -46.51 -27.02
CA GLU A 322 -117.31 -45.32 -27.35
C GLU A 322 -116.86 -45.34 -28.83
N ARG A 323 -117.23 -44.32 -29.63
CA ARG A 323 -116.81 -44.24 -31.03
C ARG A 323 -115.29 -44.05 -31.11
N ALA A 324 -114.63 -44.74 -32.04
CA ALA A 324 -113.18 -44.71 -32.24
C ALA A 324 -112.60 -43.29 -32.40
N VAL A 325 -113.34 -42.40 -33.08
CA VAL A 325 -112.94 -40.98 -33.23
C VAL A 325 -112.95 -40.27 -31.87
N THR A 326 -113.95 -40.52 -31.04
CA THR A 326 -114.07 -39.93 -29.70
C THR A 326 -113.01 -40.46 -28.75
N TYR A 327 -112.72 -41.75 -28.78
CA TYR A 327 -111.64 -42.37 -27.99
C TYR A 327 -110.26 -41.81 -28.40
N ARG A 328 -110.00 -41.71 -29.71
CA ARG A 328 -108.76 -41.11 -30.24
C ARG A 328 -108.60 -39.65 -29.80
N ASP A 329 -109.66 -38.86 -29.94
CA ASP A 329 -109.57 -37.41 -29.72
C ASP A 329 -109.60 -37.02 -28.24
N LYS A 330 -110.33 -37.77 -27.40
CA LYS A 330 -110.47 -37.45 -25.98
C LYS A 330 -109.51 -38.18 -25.05
N LYS A 331 -108.95 -39.34 -25.47
CA LYS A 331 -108.05 -40.13 -24.62
C LYS A 331 -106.64 -40.22 -25.20
N ILE A 332 -106.50 -40.59 -26.48
CA ILE A 332 -105.18 -40.82 -27.09
C ILE A 332 -104.44 -39.52 -27.40
N LYS A 333 -105.08 -38.55 -28.08
CA LYS A 333 -104.45 -37.27 -28.41
C LYS A 333 -103.98 -36.50 -27.18
N PRO A 334 -104.78 -36.36 -26.09
CA PRO A 334 -104.33 -35.68 -24.88
C PRO A 334 -103.16 -36.38 -24.21
N LEU A 335 -103.17 -37.73 -24.12
CA LEU A 335 -102.04 -38.49 -23.57
C LEU A 335 -100.77 -38.33 -24.41
N PHE A 336 -100.89 -38.35 -25.74
CA PHE A 336 -99.74 -38.14 -26.62
C PHE A 336 -99.18 -36.72 -26.50
N ILE A 337 -100.05 -35.71 -26.36
CA ILE A 337 -99.65 -34.33 -26.12
C ILE A 337 -98.96 -34.20 -24.76
N GLU A 338 -99.51 -34.80 -23.70
CA GLU A 338 -98.91 -34.79 -22.37
C GLU A 338 -97.54 -35.48 -22.37
N MET A 339 -97.42 -36.62 -23.04
CA MET A 339 -96.16 -37.36 -23.16
C MET A 339 -95.14 -36.59 -24.00
N LYS A 340 -95.55 -35.99 -25.13
CA LYS A 340 -94.69 -35.12 -25.95
C LYS A 340 -94.19 -33.92 -25.14
N ASN A 341 -95.05 -33.29 -24.34
CA ASN A 341 -94.69 -32.14 -23.53
C ASN A 341 -93.72 -32.53 -22.40
N LYS A 342 -93.95 -33.67 -21.72
CA LYS A 342 -93.04 -34.20 -20.68
C LYS A 342 -91.68 -34.58 -21.27
N ILE A 343 -91.65 -35.27 -22.42
CA ILE A 343 -90.40 -35.61 -23.13
C ILE A 343 -89.67 -34.34 -23.58
N GLY A 344 -90.39 -33.35 -24.10
CA GLY A 344 -89.82 -32.05 -24.48
C GLY A 344 -89.20 -31.31 -23.28
N ALA A 345 -89.87 -31.31 -22.13
CA ALA A 345 -89.37 -30.70 -20.90
C ALA A 345 -88.11 -31.43 -20.38
N MET A 346 -88.11 -32.76 -20.37
CA MET A 346 -86.95 -33.57 -19.96
C MET A 346 -85.76 -33.38 -20.92
N ALA A 347 -86.00 -33.37 -22.23
CA ALA A 347 -84.94 -33.12 -23.22
C ALA A 347 -84.32 -31.72 -23.05
N ALA A 348 -85.13 -30.72 -22.70
CA ALA A 348 -84.63 -29.39 -22.36
C ALA A 348 -83.77 -29.40 -21.08
N GLN A 349 -84.19 -30.13 -20.04
CA GLN A 349 -83.41 -30.29 -18.81
C GLN A 349 -82.07 -31.02 -19.06
N VAL A 350 -82.08 -32.11 -19.84
CA VAL A 350 -80.85 -32.85 -20.19
C VAL A 350 -79.90 -31.95 -21.00
N LYS A 351 -80.42 -31.14 -21.93
CA LYS A 351 -79.61 -30.19 -22.70
C LYS A 351 -78.97 -29.13 -21.82
N GLU A 352 -79.70 -28.63 -20.82
CA GLU A 352 -79.16 -27.63 -19.88
C GLU A 352 -78.12 -28.23 -18.93
N LEU A 353 -78.38 -29.41 -18.36
CA LEU A 353 -77.40 -30.16 -17.56
C LEU A 353 -76.13 -30.48 -18.35
N THR A 354 -76.25 -30.81 -19.63
CA THR A 354 -75.10 -31.07 -20.51
C THR A 354 -74.25 -29.82 -20.69
N ARG A 355 -74.88 -28.65 -20.86
CA ARG A 355 -74.17 -27.35 -20.97
C ARG A 355 -73.48 -26.97 -19.68
N GLU A 356 -74.12 -27.19 -18.53
CA GLU A 356 -73.49 -26.95 -17.24
C GLU A 356 -72.28 -27.87 -17.03
N ARG A 357 -72.41 -29.17 -17.36
CA ARG A 357 -71.31 -30.14 -17.32
C ARG A 357 -70.13 -29.70 -18.20
N ASP A 358 -70.38 -29.22 -19.41
CA ASP A 358 -69.31 -28.72 -20.31
C ASP A 358 -68.65 -27.44 -19.76
N LYS A 359 -69.43 -26.49 -19.21
CA LYS A 359 -68.89 -25.30 -18.54
C LYS A 359 -68.00 -25.68 -17.35
N TRP A 360 -68.45 -26.62 -16.52
CA TRP A 360 -67.68 -27.10 -15.37
C TRP A 360 -66.42 -27.84 -15.79
N LYS A 361 -66.48 -28.67 -16.84
CA LYS A 361 -65.31 -29.34 -17.40
C LYS A 361 -64.26 -28.34 -17.87
N SER A 362 -64.69 -27.29 -18.57
CA SER A 362 -63.80 -26.20 -19.02
C SER A 362 -63.17 -25.44 -17.84
N LYS A 363 -63.96 -25.08 -16.81
CA LYS A 363 -63.45 -24.44 -15.59
C LYS A 363 -62.44 -25.33 -14.85
N PHE A 364 -62.72 -26.62 -14.71
CA PHE A 364 -61.81 -27.57 -14.08
C PHE A 364 -60.49 -27.69 -14.84
N GLN A 365 -60.53 -27.81 -16.17
CA GLN A 365 -59.33 -27.85 -17.01
C GLN A 365 -58.49 -26.57 -16.87
N LYS A 366 -59.14 -25.40 -16.87
CA LYS A 366 -58.44 -24.11 -16.67
C LYS A 366 -57.78 -24.05 -15.28
N LYS A 367 -58.51 -24.44 -14.23
CA LYS A 367 -57.97 -24.44 -12.86
C LYS A 367 -56.83 -25.44 -12.68
N LYS A 368 -56.93 -26.61 -13.31
CA LYS A 368 -55.84 -27.61 -13.35
C LYS A 368 -54.58 -27.04 -14.03
N GLN A 369 -54.75 -26.34 -15.15
CA GLN A 369 -53.62 -25.69 -15.84
C GLN A 369 -52.98 -24.60 -14.98
N GLU A 370 -53.78 -23.78 -14.29
CA GLU A 370 -53.28 -22.77 -13.34
C GLU A 370 -52.48 -23.44 -12.21
N HIS A 371 -52.98 -24.54 -11.64
CA HIS A 371 -52.27 -25.28 -10.59
C HIS A 371 -50.92 -25.82 -11.08
N GLU A 372 -50.87 -26.42 -12.28
CA GLU A 372 -49.61 -26.89 -12.87
C GLU A 372 -48.61 -25.75 -13.12
N ASN A 373 -49.08 -24.58 -13.54
CA ASN A 373 -48.22 -23.41 -13.71
C ASN A 373 -47.67 -22.92 -12.37
N THR A 374 -48.52 -22.76 -11.35
CA THR A 374 -48.08 -22.35 -10.00
C THR A 374 -47.13 -23.37 -9.37
N LYS A 375 -47.32 -24.67 -9.64
CA LYS A 375 -46.40 -25.72 -9.19
C LYS A 375 -45.01 -25.60 -9.84
N LYS A 376 -44.93 -25.20 -11.11
CA LYS A 376 -43.65 -24.93 -11.78
C LYS A 376 -42.98 -23.68 -11.20
N GLU A 377 -43.72 -22.60 -11.02
CA GLU A 377 -43.21 -21.37 -10.38
C GLU A 377 -42.66 -21.67 -8.98
N LEU A 378 -43.37 -22.47 -8.18
CA LEU A 378 -42.93 -22.88 -6.85
C LEU A 378 -41.63 -23.71 -6.92
N ALA A 379 -41.49 -24.60 -7.90
CA ALA A 379 -40.27 -25.39 -8.08
C ALA A 379 -39.06 -24.53 -8.48
N GLU A 380 -39.27 -23.49 -9.30
CA GLU A 380 -38.22 -22.51 -9.64
C GLU A 380 -37.79 -21.72 -8.41
N VAL A 381 -38.73 -21.19 -7.63
CA VAL A 381 -38.44 -20.47 -6.39
C VAL A 381 -37.71 -21.36 -5.38
N GLN A 382 -38.08 -22.65 -5.26
CA GLN A 382 -37.35 -23.59 -4.40
C GLN A 382 -35.92 -23.83 -4.87
N LYS A 383 -35.69 -23.91 -6.18
CA LYS A 383 -34.34 -24.07 -6.74
C LYS A 383 -33.47 -22.84 -6.46
N ASP A 384 -34.03 -21.64 -6.64
CA ASP A 384 -33.32 -20.39 -6.35
C ASP A 384 -33.01 -20.26 -4.86
N TYR A 385 -33.96 -20.65 -3.99
CA TYR A 385 -33.75 -20.70 -2.55
C TYR A 385 -32.61 -21.65 -2.16
N GLN A 386 -32.56 -22.86 -2.74
CA GLN A 386 -31.47 -23.81 -2.50
C GLN A 386 -30.11 -23.25 -2.95
N LYS A 387 -30.06 -22.58 -4.10
CA LYS A 387 -28.85 -21.94 -4.61
C LYS A 387 -28.36 -20.84 -3.66
N LEU A 388 -29.25 -19.93 -3.28
CA LEU A 388 -28.95 -18.84 -2.33
C LEU A 388 -28.53 -19.38 -0.95
N SER A 389 -29.15 -20.48 -0.49
CA SER A 389 -28.76 -21.13 0.77
C SER A 389 -27.35 -21.72 0.68
N GLY A 390 -26.99 -22.35 -0.44
CA GLY A 390 -25.63 -22.85 -0.66
C GLY A 390 -24.59 -21.72 -0.72
N GLU A 391 -24.89 -20.63 -1.41
CA GLU A 391 -24.03 -19.43 -1.45
C GLU A 391 -23.84 -18.83 -0.05
N LYS A 392 -24.91 -18.77 0.74
CA LYS A 392 -24.84 -18.32 2.14
C LYS A 392 -23.90 -19.18 2.98
N GLU A 393 -23.96 -20.51 2.86
CA GLU A 393 -23.06 -21.42 3.61
C GLU A 393 -21.59 -21.23 3.21
N ILE A 394 -21.31 -21.04 1.92
CA ILE A 394 -19.95 -20.77 1.44
C ILE A 394 -19.43 -19.46 2.03
N LEU A 395 -20.23 -18.39 1.99
CA LEU A 395 -19.87 -17.09 2.55
C LEU A 395 -19.66 -17.16 4.07
N GLN A 396 -20.52 -17.90 4.79
CA GLN A 396 -20.36 -18.14 6.22
C GLN A 396 -19.01 -18.83 6.52
N GLY A 397 -18.65 -19.86 5.73
CA GLY A 397 -17.37 -20.55 5.87
C GLY A 397 -16.16 -19.67 5.58
N ILE A 398 -16.27 -18.73 4.64
CA ILE A 398 -15.22 -17.73 4.37
C ILE A 398 -15.09 -16.77 5.55
N ALA A 399 -16.20 -16.23 6.05
CA ALA A 399 -16.23 -15.31 7.18
C ALA A 399 -15.61 -15.96 8.44
N ASP A 400 -15.91 -17.23 8.71
CA ASP A 400 -15.34 -17.95 9.84
C ASP A 400 -13.83 -18.12 9.74
N ARG A 401 -13.30 -18.41 8.54
CA ARG A 401 -11.85 -18.48 8.30
C ARG A 401 -11.19 -17.12 8.49
N TYR A 402 -11.78 -16.06 7.96
CA TYR A 402 -11.32 -14.69 8.15
C TYR A 402 -11.27 -14.30 9.64
N ASN A 403 -12.33 -14.59 10.39
CA ASN A 403 -12.39 -14.34 11.83
C ASN A 403 -11.35 -15.16 12.62
N ARG A 404 -11.00 -16.39 12.19
CA ARG A 404 -9.90 -17.15 12.79
C ARG A 404 -8.55 -16.50 12.53
N LEU A 405 -8.29 -16.03 11.31
CA LEU A 405 -7.06 -15.32 10.97
C LEU A 405 -6.91 -14.03 11.79
N LEU A 406 -7.99 -13.25 11.92
CA LEU A 406 -8.00 -12.05 12.77
C LEU A 406 -7.61 -12.36 14.22
N ARG A 407 -8.11 -13.47 14.79
CA ARG A 407 -7.76 -13.89 16.15
C ARG A 407 -6.31 -14.36 16.29
N MET A 408 -5.76 -15.01 15.27
CA MET A 408 -4.40 -15.57 15.32
C MET A 408 -3.30 -14.54 15.05
N LEU A 409 -3.53 -13.67 14.06
CA LEU A 409 -2.50 -12.77 13.52
C LEU A 409 -2.69 -11.32 13.95
N GLY A 410 -3.85 -10.97 14.50
CA GLY A 410 -4.23 -9.60 14.80
C GLY A 410 -4.69 -8.83 13.56
N LYS A 411 -5.50 -7.79 13.79
CA LYS A 411 -6.14 -7.00 12.73
C LYS A 411 -5.12 -6.40 11.76
N ASP A 412 -4.08 -5.74 12.29
CA ASP A 412 -3.10 -4.99 11.50
C ASP A 412 -2.23 -5.87 10.60
N MET A 413 -1.98 -7.12 11.00
CA MET A 413 -1.24 -8.08 10.15
C MET A 413 -2.14 -8.63 9.05
N VAL A 414 -3.40 -8.95 9.34
CA VAL A 414 -4.36 -9.46 8.36
C VAL A 414 -4.67 -8.39 7.31
N GLU A 415 -4.89 -7.13 7.71
CA GLU A 415 -5.12 -6.02 6.76
C GLU A 415 -3.93 -5.82 5.82
N ARG A 416 -2.69 -5.84 6.34
CA ARG A 416 -1.48 -5.76 5.50
C ARG A 416 -1.39 -6.92 4.51
N LEU A 417 -1.62 -8.16 4.95
CA LEU A 417 -1.58 -9.33 4.06
C LEU A 417 -2.63 -9.26 2.95
N VAL A 418 -3.84 -8.77 3.26
CA VAL A 418 -4.90 -8.58 2.27
C VAL A 418 -4.51 -7.49 1.27
N GLN A 419 -3.97 -6.35 1.73
CA GLN A 419 -3.52 -5.30 0.83
C GLN A 419 -2.33 -5.72 -0.05
N ASP A 420 -1.39 -6.48 0.49
CA ASP A 420 -0.27 -7.02 -0.26
C ASP A 420 -0.74 -7.99 -1.36
N ASP A 421 -1.73 -8.85 -1.06
CA ASP A 421 -2.32 -9.75 -2.07
C ASP A 421 -3.09 -8.97 -3.14
N ILE A 422 -3.88 -7.94 -2.75
CA ILE A 422 -4.56 -7.04 -3.71
C ILE A 422 -3.53 -6.37 -4.64
N ARG A 423 -2.44 -5.85 -4.10
CA ARG A 423 -1.37 -5.23 -4.89
C ARG A 423 -0.76 -6.25 -5.85
N MET A 424 -0.44 -7.45 -5.37
CA MET A 424 0.14 -8.51 -6.19
C MET A 424 -0.80 -8.95 -7.32
N GLN A 425 -2.11 -9.07 -7.05
CA GLN A 425 -3.12 -9.38 -8.07
C GLN A 425 -3.25 -8.26 -9.10
N ALA A 426 -3.29 -6.99 -8.66
CA ALA A 426 -3.33 -5.84 -9.56
C ALA A 426 -2.09 -5.77 -10.46
N GLU A 427 -0.90 -6.07 -9.94
CA GLU A 427 0.33 -6.19 -10.73
C GLU A 427 0.26 -7.36 -11.73
N LEU A 428 -0.31 -8.50 -11.33
CA LEU A 428 -0.48 -9.66 -12.18
C LEU A 428 -1.47 -9.38 -13.32
N GLU A 429 -2.57 -8.70 -13.03
CA GLU A 429 -3.56 -8.26 -14.02
C GLU A 429 -2.97 -7.20 -14.96
N ALA A 430 -2.21 -6.24 -14.44
CA ALA A 430 -1.51 -5.26 -15.26
C ALA A 430 -0.49 -5.93 -16.19
N LYS A 431 0.23 -6.97 -15.72
CA LYS A 431 1.10 -7.79 -16.57
C LYS A 431 0.29 -8.53 -17.65
N LYS A 432 -0.81 -9.19 -17.30
CA LYS A 432 -1.69 -9.85 -18.27
C LYS A 432 -2.27 -8.88 -19.31
N GLN A 433 -2.62 -7.65 -18.89
CA GLN A 433 -3.08 -6.61 -19.82
C GLN A 433 -1.95 -6.11 -20.72
N LYS A 434 -0.73 -5.97 -20.19
CA LYS A 434 0.46 -5.64 -20.99
C LYS A 434 0.85 -6.75 -21.95
N GLU A 435 0.63 -8.02 -21.62
CA GLU A 435 0.85 -9.16 -22.52
C GLU A 435 -0.27 -9.34 -23.56
N GLN A 436 -1.43 -8.71 -23.36
CA GLN A 436 -2.50 -8.70 -24.35
C GLN A 436 -2.25 -7.65 -25.44
N MET A 437 -2.32 -8.10 -26.69
CA MET A 437 -2.12 -7.23 -27.85
C MET A 437 -3.15 -6.07 -27.86
N PRO A 438 -2.71 -4.81 -27.97
CA PRO A 438 -3.60 -3.65 -27.97
C PRO A 438 -4.68 -3.72 -29.06
N LYS A 439 -5.93 -3.35 -28.73
CA LYS A 439 -7.04 -3.37 -29.68
C LYS A 439 -6.86 -2.35 -30.81
N LYS A 440 -6.33 -1.15 -30.51
CA LYS A 440 -6.05 -0.09 -31.49
C LYS A 440 -4.82 -0.43 -32.33
N ILE A 441 -4.96 -0.29 -33.65
CA ILE A 441 -3.89 -0.64 -34.61
C ILE A 441 -2.65 0.26 -34.45
N SER A 442 -2.82 1.54 -34.10
CA SER A 442 -1.72 2.49 -33.85
C SER A 442 -0.75 2.03 -32.77
N ASP A 443 -1.26 1.31 -31.77
CA ASP A 443 -0.53 0.99 -30.54
C ASP A 443 0.12 -0.40 -30.62
N ARG A 444 -0.19 -1.19 -31.66
CA ARG A 444 0.34 -2.56 -31.87
C ARG A 444 1.80 -2.57 -32.30
N ILE A 445 2.25 -1.61 -33.10
CA ILE A 445 3.64 -1.55 -33.57
C ILE A 445 4.61 -1.18 -32.44
N PRO A 446 4.35 -0.15 -31.61
CA PRO A 446 5.16 0.12 -30.41
C PRO A 446 5.17 -1.07 -29.43
N TRP A 447 4.01 -1.66 -29.17
CA TRP A 447 3.88 -2.82 -28.28
C TRP A 447 4.69 -4.04 -28.74
N ALA A 448 4.68 -4.37 -30.04
CA ALA A 448 5.46 -5.48 -30.58
C ALA A 448 6.97 -5.26 -30.47
N LYS A 449 7.44 -4.01 -30.53
CA LYS A 449 8.85 -3.67 -30.29
C LYS A 449 9.23 -3.86 -28.82
N GLU A 450 8.40 -3.36 -27.90
CA GLU A 450 8.60 -3.45 -26.46
C GLU A 450 8.64 -4.92 -25.98
N GLN A 451 7.73 -5.76 -26.47
CA GLN A 451 7.72 -7.21 -26.18
C GLN A 451 8.96 -7.94 -26.74
N SER A 452 9.44 -7.56 -27.93
CA SER A 452 10.66 -8.13 -28.51
C SER A 452 11.92 -7.73 -27.72
N GLU A 453 11.97 -6.49 -27.24
CA GLU A 453 13.07 -5.98 -26.41
C GLU A 453 13.11 -6.67 -25.04
N GLU A 454 11.95 -6.83 -24.38
CA GLU A 454 11.83 -7.59 -23.12
C GLU A 454 12.26 -9.06 -23.30
N TYR A 455 11.80 -9.73 -24.38
CA TYR A 455 12.21 -11.10 -24.69
C TYR A 455 13.72 -11.23 -24.91
N ASN A 456 14.32 -10.30 -25.64
CA ASN A 456 15.76 -10.27 -25.88
C ASN A 456 16.56 -9.99 -24.59
N ALA A 457 16.03 -9.14 -23.69
CA ALA A 457 16.62 -8.90 -22.38
C ALA A 457 16.57 -10.15 -21.48
N GLN A 458 15.45 -10.88 -21.49
CA GLN A 458 15.28 -12.13 -20.75
C GLN A 458 16.28 -13.21 -21.24
N ILE A 459 16.47 -13.34 -22.55
CA ILE A 459 17.46 -14.26 -23.15
C ILE A 459 18.89 -13.90 -22.72
N LYS A 460 19.24 -12.61 -22.72
CA LYS A 460 20.56 -12.15 -22.26
C LYS A 460 20.77 -12.45 -20.77
N LYS A 461 19.76 -12.25 -19.94
CA LYS A 461 19.79 -12.54 -18.49
C LYS A 461 19.94 -14.03 -18.21
N ASN A 462 19.24 -14.88 -18.96
CA ASN A 462 19.36 -16.33 -18.84
C ASN A 462 20.73 -16.84 -19.32
N LYS A 463 21.26 -16.33 -20.44
CA LYS A 463 22.64 -16.66 -20.90
C LYS A 463 23.71 -16.27 -19.87
N ALA A 464 23.55 -15.15 -19.17
CA ALA A 464 24.45 -14.75 -18.09
C ALA A 464 24.37 -15.70 -16.88
N LYS A 465 23.17 -16.19 -16.55
CA LYS A 465 22.94 -17.15 -15.46
C LYS A 465 23.55 -18.53 -15.74
N TYR A 466 23.53 -19.00 -17.00
CA TYR A 466 24.16 -20.27 -17.40
C TYR A 466 25.69 -20.19 -17.51
N ARG A 467 26.27 -19.03 -17.87
CA ARG A 467 27.73 -18.83 -17.85
C ARG A 467 28.34 -18.83 -16.43
N GLY A 468 27.55 -18.59 -15.39
CA GLY A 468 27.99 -18.68 -14.00
C GLY A 468 28.01 -20.09 -13.41
N MET A 469 27.52 -21.09 -14.14
CA MET A 469 27.52 -22.51 -13.72
C MET A 469 28.61 -23.35 -14.41
N GLU A 470 29.47 -22.74 -15.25
CA GLU A 470 30.62 -23.39 -15.89
C GLU A 470 31.97 -23.07 -15.19
N LEU A 471 31.97 -22.97 -13.86
CA LEU A 471 33.21 -22.98 -13.05
C LEU A 471 33.16 -24.08 -11.99
#